data_AF-A0A9Q2PF43-F1
#
_entry.id   AF-A0A9Q2PF43-F1
#
_cell.length_a   1.000
_cell.length_b   1.000
_cell.length_c   1.000
_cell.angle_alpha   90.00
_cell.angle_beta   90.00
_cell.angle_gamma   90.00
#
_symmetry.space_group_name_H-M   'P 1'
#
loop_
_entity.id
_entity.type
_entity.pdbx_description
1 polymer ?
#
loop_
_entity_poly.entity_id
_entity_poly.type
_entity_poly.pdbx_seq_one_letter_code
_entity_poly.pdbx_strand_id
1 'polypeptide(L)' 'MSKETVFPVKKLVNLTEDQAKRISDFRFEKRLASENEAIRVLIGLGLDASRSKDDPTD' A
#
# COMPACT_ATOMS: atom_id res chain seq x y z
N MET A 1 -14.87 -18.85 6.56
CA MET A 1 -14.67 -17.40 6.37
C MET A 1 -15.28 -17.02 5.02
N SER A 2 -16.35 -16.22 5.00
CA SER A 2 -16.85 -15.65 3.74
C SER A 2 -15.71 -14.88 3.07
N LYS A 3 -15.43 -15.16 1.80
CA LYS A 3 -14.44 -14.39 1.05
C LYS A 3 -14.90 -12.93 1.07
N GLU A 4 -14.04 -12.04 1.54
CA GLU A 4 -14.28 -10.61 1.49
C GLU A 4 -14.57 -10.19 0.04
N THR A 5 -15.60 -9.39 -0.17
CA THR A 5 -15.98 -8.95 -1.51
C THR A 5 -14.90 -8.01 -2.04
N VAL A 6 -14.17 -8.46 -3.07
CA VAL A 6 -13.14 -7.64 -3.74
C VAL A 6 -13.76 -6.89 -4.90
N PHE A 7 -13.63 -5.56 -4.89
CA PHE A 7 -14.03 -4.70 -6.00
C PHE A 7 -12.80 -4.33 -6.84
N PRO A 8 -12.58 -4.96 -8.02
CA PRO A 8 -11.41 -4.66 -8.83
C PRO A 8 -11.52 -3.26 -9.43
N VAL A 9 -10.58 -2.38 -9.12
CA VAL A 9 -10.48 -1.04 -9.70
C VAL A 9 -9.16 -0.93 -10.44
N LYS A 10 -9.20 -0.50 -11.71
CA LYS A 10 -8.01 -0.16 -12.49
C LYS A 10 -7.83 1.36 -12.47
N LYS A 11 -6.69 1.84 -11.98
CA LYS A 11 -6.31 3.25 -12.03
C LYS A 11 -4.91 3.37 -12.62
N LEU A 12 -4.74 4.30 -13.55
CA LEU A 12 -3.41 4.71 -14.00
C LEU A 12 -2.91 5.80 -13.05
N VAL A 13 -1.74 5.56 -12.44
CA VAL A 13 -1.09 6.49 -11.54
C VAL A 13 0.33 6.68 -12.04
N ASN A 14 0.67 7.91 -12.41
CA ASN A 14 2.04 8.24 -12.79
C ASN A 14 2.88 8.34 -11.52
N LEU A 15 3.94 7.55 -11.45
CA LEU A 15 4.91 7.57 -10.36
C LEU A 15 6.21 8.19 -10.85
N THR A 16 6.91 8.86 -9.94
CA THR A 16 8.33 9.16 -10.15
C THR A 16 9.15 7.86 -10.13
N GLU A 17 10.36 7.91 -10.69
CA GLU A 17 11.28 6.77 -10.69
C GLU A 17 11.59 6.29 -9.26
N ASP A 18 11.85 7.21 -8.33
CA ASP A 18 12.10 6.89 -6.92
C ASP A 18 10.90 6.16 -6.29
N GLN A 19 9.69 6.65 -6.52
CA GLN A 19 8.48 6.02 -5.99
C GLN A 19 8.30 4.59 -6.54
N ALA A 20 8.47 4.41 -7.84
CA ALA A 20 8.38 3.09 -8.47
C ALA A 20 9.45 2.13 -7.91
N LYS A 21 10.70 2.61 -7.77
CA LYS A 21 11.79 1.82 -7.19
C LYS A 21 11.47 1.40 -5.76
N ARG A 22 11.01 2.32 -4.91
CA ARG A 22 10.67 2.04 -3.50
C ARG A 22 9.55 1.02 -3.36
N ILE A 23 8.53 1.07 -4.23
CA ILE A 23 7.46 0.06 -4.26
C ILE A 23 8.02 -1.31 -4.65
N SER A 24 8.88 -1.36 -5.66
CA SER A 24 9.53 -2.59 -6.12
C SER A 24 10.42 -3.21 -5.03
N ASP A 25 11.29 -2.41 -4.41
CA ASP A 25 12.17 -2.84 -3.32
C ASP A 25 11.34 -3.40 -2.14
N PHE A 26 10.29 -2.68 -1.73
CA PHE A 26 9.37 -3.12 -0.66
C PHE A 26 8.71 -4.47 -1.00
N ARG A 27 8.27 -4.65 -2.25
CA ARG A 27 7.68 -5.91 -2.72
C ARG A 27 8.64 -7.08 -2.54
N PHE A 28 9.90 -6.91 -2.93
CA PHE A 28 10.91 -7.96 -2.80
C PHE A 28 11.27 -8.24 -1.35
N GLU A 29 11.46 -7.20 -0.53
CA GLU A 29 11.77 -7.33 0.89
C GLU A 29 10.67 -8.11 1.63
N LYS A 30 9.40 -7.77 1.37
CA LYS A 30 8.25 -8.42 1.99
C LYS A 30 7.79 -9.71 1.28
N ARG A 31 8.50 -10.12 0.23
CA ARG A 31 8.20 -11.32 -0.59
C ARG A 31 6.75 -11.37 -1.09
N LEU A 32 6.22 -10.22 -1.52
CA LEU A 32 4.85 -10.10 -2.02
C LEU A 32 4.78 -10.55 -3.48
N ALA A 33 3.64 -11.14 -3.86
CA ALA A 33 3.48 -11.80 -5.15
C ALA A 33 3.38 -10.80 -6.31
N SER A 34 2.89 -9.58 -6.07
CA SER A 34 2.66 -8.59 -7.12
C SER A 34 2.85 -7.14 -6.64
N GLU A 35 3.11 -6.23 -7.58
CA GLU A 35 3.14 -4.79 -7.26
C GLU A 35 1.78 -4.29 -6.74
N ASN A 36 0.67 -4.81 -7.30
CA ASN A 36 -0.67 -4.48 -6.82
C ASN A 36 -0.87 -4.84 -5.34
N GLU A 37 -0.27 -5.94 -4.89
CA GLU A 37 -0.29 -6.34 -3.49
C GLU A 37 0.57 -5.41 -2.63
N ALA A 38 1.80 -5.10 -3.08
CA ALA A 38 2.66 -4.13 -2.41
C ALA A 38 1.98 -2.76 -2.24
N ILE A 39 1.36 -2.25 -3.29
CA ILE A 39 0.63 -0.98 -3.27
C ILE A 39 -0.53 -1.02 -2.26
N ARG A 40 -1.32 -2.09 -2.19
CA ARG A 40 -2.40 -2.22 -1.20
C ARG A 40 -1.87 -2.19 0.23
N VAL A 41 -0.78 -2.91 0.51
CA VAL A 41 -0.14 -2.91 1.84
C VAL A 41 0.38 -1.52 2.19
N LEU A 42 1.09 -0.87 1.26
CA LEU A 42 1.62 0.48 1.47
C LEU A 42 0.53 1.53 1.71
N ILE A 43 -0.61 1.42 1.02
CA ILE A 43 -1.77 2.29 1.28
C ILE A 43 -2.27 2.10 2.71
N GLY A 44 -2.41 0.85 3.18
CA GLY A 44 -2.83 0.56 4.56
C GLY A 44 -1.88 1.19 5.59
N LEU A 45 -0.58 0.91 5.45
CA LEU A 45 0.46 1.46 6.35
C LEU A 45 0.46 3.00 6.37
N GLY A 46 0.28 3.63 5.20
CA GLY A 46 0.21 5.09 5.11
C GLY A 46 -1.03 5.68 5.80
N LEU A 47 -2.19 5.03 5.65
CA LEU A 47 -3.43 5.45 6.31
C LEU A 47 -3.33 5.28 7.83
N ASP A 48 -2.80 4.15 8.31
CA ASP A 48 -2.62 3.88 9.74
C ASP A 48 -1.65 4.90 10.36
N ALA A 49 -0.51 5.16 9.70
CA ALA A 49 0.46 6.14 10.16
C ALA A 49 -0.09 7.58 10.16
N SER A 50 -1.03 7.91 9.27
CA SER A 50 -1.69 9.22 9.27
C SER A 50 -2.64 9.38 10.45
N ARG A 51 -3.40 8.33 10.82
CA ARG A 51 -4.32 8.36 11.96
C ARG A 51 -3.60 8.56 13.29
N SER A 52 -2.45 7.92 13.48
CA SER A 52 -1.65 8.07 14.70
C SER A 52 -1.05 9.46 14.90
N LYS A 53 -1.02 10.32 13.86
CA LYS A 53 -0.54 11.71 13.99
C LYS A 53 -1.62 12.68 14.45
N ASP A 54 -2.89 12.29 14.34
CA ASP A 54 -4.05 13.16 14.59
C ASP A 54 -4.72 12.89 15.97
N ASP A 55 -4.15 12.02 16.82
CA ASP A 55 -4.63 11.74 18.18
C ASP A 55 -3.72 12.40 19.23
N PRO A 56 -4.03 13.62 19.74
CA PRO A 56 -3.24 14.32 20.75
C PRO A 56 -3.66 13.91 22.16
N THR A 57 -3.75 12.59 22.42
CA THR A 57 -4.09 12.07 23.74
C THR A 57 -3.06 11.04 24.20
N ASP A 58 -1.90 11.54 24.60
CA ASP A 58 -1.01 10.91 25.58
C ASP A 58 -0.59 11.99 26.60
#